data_AF-R6YTL6-F1
#
_entry.id   AF-R6YTL6-F1
#
_cell.length_a   1.000
_cell.length_b   1.000
_cell.length_c   1.000
_cell.angle_alpha   90.00
_cell.angle_beta   90.00
_cell.angle_gamma   90.00
#
_symmetry.space_group_name_H-M   'P 1'
#
loop_
_entity.id
_entity.type
_entity.pdbx_description
1 polymer ?
#
loop_
_entity_poly.entity_id
_entity_poly.type
_entity_poly.pdbx_seq_one_letter_code
_entity_poly.pdbx_strand_id
1 'polypeptide(L)'
;MYEARQNKEKVSRRIDGDRARQNRKKHSISNVTEFFSKRSEVIQKRNARKEPNDSDPRFLRYDIEPLSDGRANLVKDVKVFDNRDPFDGGDPSTNVVGFDNLISGLWVRFHILNRFLGGPGDNTGNLIPTRQSDNKSSYWSNIEEDMKKIASKRPGLAFNAQIDYHPNSVYPSRLVGNYGPIGEYSNPINISFNPPQSSDFKRSKSVSQAVNLLSRYGKNDRERIITKWMQMSFLLPDSEYYAKQRFYRTLDLRRMYNQRQLLSVPADL
;
A
#
# COMPACT_ATOMS: atom_id res chain seq x y z
N MET A 1 42.79 -0.60 55.86
CA MET A 1 43.38 0.04 54.66
C MET A 1 43.14 -0.72 53.33
N TYR A 2 42.77 -2.01 53.36
CA TYR A 2 42.59 -2.83 52.15
C TYR A 2 41.27 -2.56 51.39
N GLU A 3 40.16 -2.30 52.12
CA GLU A 3 38.84 -2.05 51.52
C GLU A 3 38.75 -0.73 50.72
N ALA A 4 39.46 0.31 51.16
CA ALA A 4 39.49 1.60 50.46
C ALA A 4 40.15 1.49 49.07
N ARG A 5 41.08 0.55 48.87
CA ARG A 5 41.71 0.30 47.56
C ARG A 5 40.76 -0.44 46.62
N GLN A 6 40.03 -1.44 47.11
CA GLN A 6 39.07 -2.18 46.28
C GLN A 6 37.87 -1.33 45.81
N ASN A 7 37.41 -0.38 46.63
CA ASN A 7 36.35 0.54 46.23
C ASN A 7 36.81 1.53 45.15
N LYS A 8 38.04 2.04 45.20
CA LYS A 8 38.59 2.89 44.12
C LYS A 8 38.69 2.13 42.80
N GLU A 9 39.10 0.87 42.83
CA GLU A 9 39.25 0.05 41.63
C GLU A 9 37.89 -0.31 40.99
N LYS A 10 36.86 -0.60 41.80
CA LYS A 10 35.49 -0.83 41.31
C LYS A 10 34.88 0.42 40.67
N VAL A 11 35.14 1.61 41.22
CA VAL A 11 34.65 2.88 40.66
C VAL A 11 35.35 3.20 39.34
N SER A 12 36.66 2.99 39.23
CA SER A 12 37.41 3.20 37.98
C SER A 12 36.88 2.32 36.84
N ARG A 13 36.67 1.02 37.10
CA ARG A 13 36.17 0.09 36.07
C ARG A 13 34.74 0.44 35.58
N ARG A 14 33.89 1.04 36.43
CA ARG A 14 32.56 1.52 36.02
C ARG A 14 32.67 2.72 35.08
N ILE A 15 33.55 3.67 35.39
CA ILE A 15 33.74 4.88 34.58
C ILE A 15 34.28 4.52 33.18
N ASP A 16 35.25 3.60 33.10
CA ASP A 16 35.82 3.18 31.81
C ASP A 16 34.79 2.40 30.94
N GLY A 17 33.98 1.55 31.58
CA GLY A 17 32.89 0.83 30.91
C GLY A 17 31.84 1.77 30.32
N ASP A 18 31.45 2.81 31.06
CA ASP A 18 30.48 3.80 30.60
C ASP A 18 31.03 4.67 29.46
N ARG A 19 32.32 5.03 29.52
CA ARG A 19 33.00 5.78 28.45
C ARG A 19 33.09 4.96 27.15
N ALA A 20 33.42 3.67 27.24
CA ALA A 20 33.42 2.77 26.10
C ALA A 20 32.02 2.58 25.49
N ARG A 21 30.98 2.49 26.34
CA ARG A 21 29.58 2.35 25.90
C ARG A 21 29.06 3.63 25.22
N GLN A 22 29.43 4.80 25.73
CA GLN A 22 29.10 6.09 25.11
C GLN A 22 29.81 6.28 23.76
N ASN A 23 31.09 5.90 23.65
CA ASN A 23 31.84 6.00 22.39
C ASN A 23 31.26 5.07 21.30
N ARG A 24 30.85 3.84 21.66
CA ARG A 24 30.16 2.94 20.72
C ARG A 24 28.80 3.48 20.26
N LYS A 25 28.02 4.11 21.15
CA LYS A 25 26.76 4.79 20.76
C LYS A 25 27.01 5.96 19.81
N LYS A 26 28.05 6.78 20.05
CA LYS A 26 28.39 7.90 19.17
C LYS A 26 28.78 7.44 17.76
N HIS A 27 29.60 6.39 17.63
CA HIS A 27 29.95 5.81 16.31
C HIS A 27 28.76 5.17 15.60
N SER A 28 27.84 4.56 16.34
CA SER A 28 26.60 4.02 15.78
C SER A 28 25.70 5.13 15.22
N ILE A 29 25.57 6.26 15.93
CA ILE A 29 24.73 7.38 15.50
C ILE A 29 25.36 8.09 14.31
N SER A 30 26.68 8.35 14.31
CA SER A 30 27.35 8.99 13.18
C SER A 30 27.18 8.22 11.88
N ASN A 31 27.28 6.89 11.90
CA ASN A 31 27.10 6.06 10.72
C ASN A 31 25.65 6.08 10.20
N VAL A 32 24.67 6.15 11.12
CA VAL A 32 23.25 6.25 10.76
C VAL A 32 22.95 7.63 10.18
N THR A 33 23.46 8.70 10.77
CA THR A 33 23.26 10.07 10.27
C THR A 33 23.94 10.26 8.91
N GLU A 34 25.14 9.71 8.71
CA GLU A 34 25.84 9.74 7.42
C GLU A 34 25.08 8.96 6.34
N PHE A 35 24.50 7.81 6.69
CA PHE A 35 23.64 7.03 5.79
C PHE A 35 22.39 7.82 5.36
N PHE A 36 21.70 8.47 6.30
CA PHE A 36 20.53 9.29 5.98
C PHE A 36 20.89 10.55 5.18
N SER A 37 22.02 11.19 5.49
CA SER A 37 22.49 12.40 4.79
C SER A 37 22.89 12.10 3.34
N LYS A 38 23.58 10.98 3.10
CA LYS A 38 23.89 10.51 1.73
C LYS A 38 22.63 10.16 0.96
N ARG A 39 21.65 9.52 1.60
CA ARG A 39 20.36 9.19 0.97
C ARG A 39 19.57 10.45 0.62
N SER A 40 19.54 11.46 1.50
CA SER A 40 18.86 12.73 1.22
C SER A 40 19.56 13.54 0.11
N GLU A 41 20.89 13.53 0.03
CA GLU A 41 21.61 14.17 -1.08
C GLU A 41 21.31 13.50 -2.43
N VAL A 42 21.22 12.16 -2.48
CA VAL A 42 20.84 11.44 -3.71
C VAL A 42 19.42 11.79 -4.13
N ILE A 43 18.48 11.90 -3.18
CA ILE A 43 17.10 12.28 -3.44
C ILE A 43 17.02 13.75 -3.90
N GLN A 44 17.75 14.67 -3.26
CA GLN A 44 17.78 16.09 -3.65
C GLN A 44 18.41 16.31 -5.02
N LYS A 45 19.51 15.61 -5.35
CA LYS A 45 20.12 15.66 -6.69
C LYS A 45 19.20 15.08 -7.78
N ARG A 46 18.34 14.11 -7.44
CA ARG A 46 17.31 13.56 -8.35
C ARG A 46 16.15 14.53 -8.56
N ASN A 47 15.65 15.16 -7.49
CA ASN A 47 14.56 16.14 -7.60
C ASN A 47 15.00 17.46 -8.28
N ALA A 48 16.31 17.76 -8.27
CA ALA A 48 16.90 18.88 -8.99
C ALA A 48 17.05 18.63 -10.51
N ARG A 49 16.90 17.39 -11.00
CA ARG A 49 16.69 17.12 -12.43
C ARG A 49 15.24 17.51 -12.77
N LYS A 50 15.08 18.80 -13.03
CA LYS A 50 13.90 19.40 -13.66
C LYS A 50 13.46 18.59 -14.88
N GLU A 51 12.15 18.66 -15.10
CA GLU A 51 11.31 18.00 -16.10
C GLU A 51 12.03 17.40 -17.31
N PRO A 52 11.69 16.15 -17.68
CA PRO A 52 12.28 15.48 -18.82
C PRO A 52 12.14 16.36 -20.07
N ASN A 53 13.28 16.73 -20.65
CA ASN A 53 13.33 17.44 -21.91
C ASN A 53 12.72 16.50 -22.97
N ASP A 54 11.56 16.82 -23.52
CA ASP A 54 10.74 15.95 -24.40
C ASP A 54 11.47 15.37 -25.63
N SER A 55 12.69 15.84 -25.91
CA SER A 55 13.57 15.43 -26.99
C SER A 55 14.63 14.37 -26.65
N ASP A 56 14.84 13.97 -25.38
CA ASP A 56 15.79 12.87 -25.08
C ASP A 56 15.09 11.50 -25.17
N PRO A 57 15.50 10.62 -26.09
CA PRO A 57 14.92 9.29 -26.24
C PRO A 57 15.18 8.38 -25.03
N ARG A 58 15.93 8.82 -24.01
CA ARG A 58 16.15 8.07 -22.75
C ARG A 58 15.09 8.33 -21.69
N PHE A 59 14.06 9.14 -21.96
CA PHE A 59 13.02 9.43 -20.98
C PHE A 59 11.94 8.35 -20.94
N LEU A 60 11.61 7.96 -19.71
CA LEU A 60 10.41 7.22 -19.38
C LEU A 60 9.20 8.15 -19.58
N ARG A 61 8.43 7.93 -20.64
CA ARG A 61 7.07 8.49 -20.75
C ARG A 61 6.11 7.47 -20.21
N TYR A 62 5.23 7.87 -19.31
CA TYR A 62 4.14 7.05 -18.81
C TYR A 62 2.92 7.94 -18.65
N ASP A 63 1.79 7.49 -19.20
CA ASP A 63 0.50 8.14 -18.98
C ASP A 63 -0.26 7.31 -17.95
N ILE A 64 -0.43 7.89 -16.77
CA ILE A 64 -1.21 7.29 -15.70
C ILE A 64 -2.53 8.03 -15.62
N GLU A 65 -3.62 7.31 -15.87
CA GLU A 65 -4.98 7.82 -15.72
C GLU A 65 -5.57 7.20 -14.44
N PRO A 66 -5.70 7.94 -13.33
CA PRO A 66 -6.45 7.47 -12.18
C PRO A 66 -7.97 7.65 -12.41
N LEU A 67 -8.78 6.91 -11.66
CA LEU A 67 -10.21 7.17 -11.50
C LEU A 67 -10.44 8.49 -10.74
N SER A 68 -11.66 9.02 -10.80
CA SER A 68 -12.05 10.27 -10.12
C SER A 68 -11.87 10.25 -8.60
N ASP A 69 -11.82 9.06 -7.99
CA ASP A 69 -11.57 8.87 -6.55
C ASP A 69 -10.09 8.64 -6.21
N GLY A 70 -9.18 8.77 -7.18
CA GLY A 70 -7.74 8.66 -7.01
C GLY A 70 -7.19 7.22 -7.07
N ARG A 71 -8.04 6.23 -7.32
CA ARG A 71 -7.61 4.85 -7.61
C ARG A 71 -6.88 4.77 -8.95
N ALA A 72 -5.94 3.84 -9.07
CA ALA A 72 -5.34 3.51 -10.35
C ALA A 72 -6.39 2.96 -11.34
N ASN A 73 -6.41 3.41 -12.58
CA ASN A 73 -7.25 2.80 -13.62
C ASN A 73 -6.36 2.19 -14.69
N LEU A 74 -5.45 3.01 -15.23
CA LEU A 74 -4.80 2.70 -16.49
C LEU A 74 -3.40 3.31 -16.51
N VAL A 75 -2.45 2.46 -16.86
CA VAL A 75 -1.04 2.82 -17.09
C VAL A 75 -0.77 2.55 -18.56
N LYS A 76 -0.51 3.61 -19.32
CA LYS A 76 -0.40 3.58 -20.78
C LYS A 76 0.96 4.05 -21.28
N ASP A 77 1.29 3.53 -22.47
CA ASP A 77 2.35 3.98 -23.36
C ASP A 77 3.71 4.14 -22.66
N VAL A 78 3.95 3.26 -21.67
CA VAL A 78 5.20 3.25 -20.93
C VAL A 78 6.30 2.82 -21.88
N LYS A 79 7.18 3.75 -22.25
CA LYS A 79 8.36 3.45 -23.06
C LYS A 79 9.60 3.57 -22.18
N VAL A 80 10.21 2.42 -21.88
CA VAL A 80 11.46 2.35 -21.12
C VAL A 80 12.61 2.22 -22.10
N PHE A 81 13.45 3.24 -22.17
CA PHE A 81 14.65 3.24 -23.00
C PHE A 81 15.90 3.19 -22.13
N ASP A 82 16.75 2.19 -22.40
CA ASP A 82 18.09 2.03 -21.84
C ASP A 82 18.15 1.86 -20.29
N ASN A 83 18.02 0.62 -19.83
CA ASN A 83 18.13 0.27 -18.40
C ASN A 83 19.57 0.31 -17.84
N ARG A 84 20.52 0.98 -18.52
CA ARG A 84 21.92 1.11 -18.03
C ARG A 84 22.04 1.98 -16.78
N ASP A 85 21.10 2.90 -16.58
CA ASP A 85 20.81 3.51 -15.27
C ASP A 85 19.35 3.19 -14.95
N PRO A 86 19.06 2.17 -14.10
CA PRO A 86 17.68 1.81 -13.79
C PRO A 86 17.01 3.03 -13.15
N PHE A 87 16.01 3.57 -13.83
CA PHE A 87 15.08 4.51 -13.23
C PHE A 87 14.40 3.77 -12.09
N ASP A 88 14.82 4.07 -10.87
CA ASP A 88 14.20 3.58 -9.65
C ASP A 88 13.11 4.57 -9.24
N GLY A 89 11.86 4.21 -9.52
CA GLY A 89 10.67 4.97 -9.14
C GLY A 89 10.44 5.03 -7.62
N GLY A 90 11.26 4.34 -6.83
CA GLY A 90 11.29 4.42 -5.38
C GLY A 90 10.37 3.42 -4.68
N ASP A 91 10.40 3.46 -3.35
CA ASP A 91 9.49 2.69 -2.52
C ASP A 91 8.08 3.33 -2.50
N PRO A 92 7.00 2.54 -2.33
CA PRO A 92 5.67 3.10 -2.17
C PRO A 92 5.58 4.01 -0.94
N SER A 93 5.49 5.31 -1.16
CA SER A 93 5.49 6.35 -0.13
C SER A 93 4.14 7.03 0.04
N THR A 94 3.31 6.97 -1.00
CA THR A 94 1.95 7.52 -1.01
C THR A 94 0.92 6.50 -0.55
N ASN A 95 -0.20 6.98 -0.02
CA ASN A 95 -1.28 6.12 0.45
C ASN A 95 -2.32 5.87 -0.63
N VAL A 96 -2.54 4.60 -0.97
CA VAL A 96 -3.56 4.21 -1.95
C VAL A 96 -4.93 4.06 -1.30
N VAL A 97 -5.96 4.38 -2.07
CA VAL A 97 -7.37 4.31 -1.64
C VAL A 97 -7.66 2.92 -1.06
N GLY A 98 -8.26 2.90 0.13
CA GLY A 98 -8.64 1.67 0.85
C GLY A 98 -7.51 0.96 1.62
N PHE A 99 -6.24 1.39 1.48
CA PHE A 99 -5.10 0.75 2.16
C PHE A 99 -5.10 0.96 3.68
N ASP A 100 -5.55 2.11 4.16
CA ASP A 100 -5.55 2.42 5.59
C ASP A 100 -6.36 1.45 6.44
N ASN A 101 -7.40 0.87 5.84
CA ASN A 101 -8.29 -0.07 6.50
C ASN A 101 -7.68 -1.47 6.61
N LEU A 102 -6.60 -1.77 5.87
CA LEU A 102 -5.97 -3.09 5.80
C LEU A 102 -4.84 -3.24 6.82
N ILE A 103 -4.64 -4.48 7.30
CA ILE A 103 -3.54 -4.83 8.20
C ILE A 103 -2.21 -4.74 7.43
N SER A 104 -1.37 -3.80 7.85
CA SER A 104 -0.02 -3.63 7.32
C SER A 104 0.82 -4.90 7.54
N GLY A 105 1.62 -5.28 6.55
CA GLY A 105 2.43 -6.50 6.57
C GLY A 105 1.73 -7.69 5.92
N LEU A 106 0.41 -7.81 6.04
CA LEU A 106 -0.39 -8.74 5.23
C LEU A 106 -0.70 -8.16 3.86
N TRP A 107 -0.96 -6.85 3.81
CA TRP A 107 -1.18 -6.09 2.60
C TRP A 107 -0.02 -5.13 2.34
N VAL A 108 0.29 -4.94 1.07
CA VAL A 108 1.34 -4.07 0.57
C VAL A 108 0.80 -3.14 -0.51
N ARG A 109 1.53 -2.07 -0.78
CA ARG A 109 1.29 -1.20 -1.94
C ARG A 109 2.10 -1.76 -3.09
N PHE A 110 1.39 -2.22 -4.11
CA PHE A 110 1.97 -2.88 -5.27
C PHE A 110 2.15 -1.87 -6.39
N HIS A 111 3.30 -1.90 -7.02
CA HIS A 111 3.61 -1.13 -8.23
C HIS A 111 3.02 -1.81 -9.46
N ILE A 112 2.12 -1.15 -10.17
CA ILE A 112 1.56 -1.65 -11.45
C ILE A 112 2.68 -1.74 -12.49
N LEU A 113 3.38 -0.64 -12.74
CA LEU A 113 4.68 -0.65 -13.39
C LEU A 113 5.76 -0.77 -12.32
N ASN A 114 6.61 -1.79 -12.40
CA ASN A 114 7.65 -2.05 -11.41
C ASN A 114 8.57 -0.84 -11.19
N ARG A 115 8.97 -0.59 -9.94
CA ARG A 115 9.84 0.54 -9.58
C ARG A 115 11.16 0.56 -10.34
N PHE A 116 11.76 -0.59 -10.66
CA PHE A 116 13.03 -0.69 -11.37
C PHE A 116 12.87 -0.55 -12.89
N LEU A 117 11.63 -0.47 -13.36
CA LEU A 117 11.26 -0.07 -14.72
C LEU A 117 10.77 1.40 -14.72
N GLY A 118 11.02 2.15 -13.64
CA GLY A 118 10.68 3.55 -13.52
C GLY A 118 9.27 3.87 -13.01
N GLY A 119 8.49 2.85 -12.60
CA GLY A 119 7.16 3.09 -12.06
C GLY A 119 7.20 3.86 -10.73
N PRO A 120 6.58 5.06 -10.65
CA PRO A 120 6.68 5.92 -9.47
C PRO A 120 5.99 5.32 -8.24
N GLY A 121 6.67 5.38 -7.09
CA GLY A 121 6.16 4.94 -5.79
C GLY A 121 5.46 6.02 -4.98
N ASP A 122 5.46 7.26 -5.44
CA ASP A 122 4.74 8.40 -4.85
C ASP A 122 3.42 8.72 -5.56
N ASN A 123 3.13 8.06 -6.69
CA ASN A 123 1.93 8.26 -7.49
C ASN A 123 0.86 7.21 -7.18
N THR A 124 -0.33 7.63 -6.73
CA THR A 124 -1.45 6.71 -6.42
C THR A 124 -1.93 5.95 -7.65
N GLY A 125 -1.81 6.51 -8.85
CA GLY A 125 -2.28 5.88 -10.08
C GLY A 125 -1.36 4.75 -10.59
N ASN A 126 -0.15 4.60 -10.03
CA ASN A 126 0.71 3.43 -10.28
C ASN A 126 0.68 2.41 -9.13
N LEU A 127 -0.14 2.65 -8.11
CA LEU A 127 -0.14 1.84 -6.90
C LEU A 127 -1.53 1.25 -6.63
N ILE A 128 -1.56 -0.02 -6.22
CA ILE A 128 -2.79 -0.69 -5.77
C ILE A 128 -2.56 -1.47 -4.47
N PRO A 129 -3.59 -1.65 -3.63
CA PRO A 129 -3.50 -2.53 -2.47
C PRO A 129 -3.52 -3.99 -2.93
N THR A 130 -2.51 -4.77 -2.56
CA THR A 130 -2.48 -6.22 -2.83
C THR A 130 -2.02 -7.01 -1.61
N ARG A 131 -2.33 -8.30 -1.58
CA ARG A 131 -1.78 -9.20 -0.56
C ARG A 131 -0.30 -9.39 -0.79
N GLN A 132 0.45 -9.48 0.30
CA GLN A 132 1.88 -9.76 0.24
C GLN A 132 2.18 -11.08 -0.48
N SER A 133 1.29 -12.08 -0.39
CA SER A 133 1.38 -13.35 -1.13
C SER A 133 1.36 -13.15 -2.64
N ASP A 134 0.48 -12.27 -3.12
CA ASP A 134 0.23 -12.06 -4.54
C ASP A 134 1.36 -11.23 -5.15
N ASN A 135 1.84 -10.23 -4.41
CA ASN A 135 3.04 -9.45 -4.76
C ASN A 135 4.31 -10.31 -4.85
N LYS A 136 4.40 -11.39 -4.06
CA LYS A 136 5.54 -12.33 -4.07
C LYS A 136 5.30 -13.57 -4.93
N SER A 137 4.20 -13.60 -5.69
CA SER A 137 3.89 -14.74 -6.56
C SER A 137 4.98 -14.90 -7.63
N SER A 138 5.24 -16.15 -8.02
CA SER A 138 6.17 -16.45 -9.11
C SER A 138 5.70 -15.85 -10.43
N TYR A 139 4.38 -15.78 -10.67
CA TYR A 139 3.82 -15.22 -11.89
C TYR A 139 4.22 -13.76 -12.09
N TRP A 140 4.01 -12.91 -11.08
CA TRP A 140 4.41 -11.50 -11.19
C TRP A 140 5.93 -11.33 -11.27
N SER A 141 6.67 -12.08 -10.44
CA SER A 141 8.13 -12.02 -10.45
C SER A 141 8.71 -12.40 -11.83
N ASN A 142 8.12 -13.38 -12.51
CA ASN A 142 8.52 -13.79 -13.86
C ASN A 142 8.23 -12.70 -14.90
N ILE A 143 7.05 -12.05 -14.83
CA ILE A 143 6.71 -10.93 -15.70
C ILE A 143 7.69 -9.77 -15.49
N GLU A 144 8.00 -9.42 -14.25
CA GLU A 144 8.99 -8.38 -13.95
C GLU A 144 10.38 -8.72 -14.51
N GLU A 145 10.81 -9.98 -14.37
CA GLU A 145 12.11 -10.41 -14.86
C GLU A 145 12.18 -10.35 -16.38
N ASP A 146 11.11 -10.77 -17.08
CA ASP A 146 11.06 -10.71 -18.53
C ASP A 146 11.02 -9.27 -19.05
N MET A 147 10.24 -8.40 -18.41
CA MET A 147 10.24 -6.97 -18.71
C MET A 147 11.62 -6.34 -18.51
N LYS A 148 12.36 -6.70 -17.45
CA LYS A 148 13.75 -6.23 -17.23
C LYS A 148 14.68 -6.71 -18.34
N LYS A 149 14.55 -7.97 -18.77
CA LYS A 149 15.32 -8.53 -19.90
C LYS A 149 15.01 -7.78 -21.19
N ILE A 150 13.75 -7.50 -21.49
CA ILE A 150 13.35 -6.73 -22.68
C ILE A 150 13.88 -5.29 -22.61
N ALA A 151 13.69 -4.60 -21.47
CA ALA A 151 14.15 -3.23 -21.27
C ALA A 151 15.67 -3.06 -21.37
N SER A 152 16.45 -4.12 -21.09
CA SER A 152 17.91 -4.12 -21.29
C SER A 152 18.35 -4.28 -22.76
N LYS A 153 17.43 -4.64 -23.66
CA LYS A 153 17.68 -4.78 -25.11
C LYS A 153 17.09 -3.58 -25.85
N ARG A 154 17.75 -3.13 -26.94
CA ARG A 154 17.15 -2.15 -27.87
C ARG A 154 16.14 -2.86 -28.78
N PRO A 155 14.94 -2.32 -29.05
CA PRO A 155 14.56 -0.89 -28.97
C PRO A 155 13.93 -0.39 -27.64
N GLY A 156 13.87 -1.17 -26.56
CA GLY A 156 13.25 -0.77 -25.29
C GLY A 156 11.95 -1.51 -24.99
N LEU A 157 11.33 -1.24 -23.83
CA LEU A 157 10.10 -1.91 -23.36
C LEU A 157 8.89 -0.99 -23.57
N ALA A 158 7.81 -1.55 -24.12
CA ALA A 158 6.46 -1.00 -24.08
C ALA A 158 5.63 -1.77 -23.03
N PHE A 159 4.85 -1.05 -22.22
CA PHE A 159 3.96 -1.64 -21.20
C PHE A 159 2.64 -0.88 -21.13
N ASN A 160 1.54 -1.64 -21.08
CA ASN A 160 0.18 -1.16 -20.90
C ASN A 160 -0.54 -2.06 -19.90
N ALA A 161 -1.20 -1.48 -18.90
CA ALA A 161 -1.99 -2.22 -17.94
C ALA A 161 -3.24 -1.45 -17.49
N GLN A 162 -4.35 -2.15 -17.39
CA GLN A 162 -5.63 -1.69 -16.85
C GLN A 162 -5.96 -2.47 -15.58
N ILE A 163 -6.55 -1.78 -14.61
CA ILE A 163 -7.01 -2.35 -13.35
C ILE A 163 -8.53 -2.44 -13.35
N ASP A 164 -9.03 -3.67 -13.18
CA ASP A 164 -10.43 -3.90 -12.86
C ASP A 164 -10.62 -3.95 -11.34
N TYR A 165 -11.80 -3.55 -10.89
CA TYR A 165 -12.16 -3.55 -9.47
C TYR A 165 -13.27 -4.54 -9.18
N HIS A 166 -13.31 -5.03 -7.94
CA HIS A 166 -14.46 -5.81 -7.48
C HIS A 166 -15.72 -4.91 -7.49
N PRO A 167 -16.92 -5.45 -7.79
CA PRO A 167 -18.15 -4.67 -7.75
C PRO A 167 -18.33 -3.97 -6.40
N ASN A 168 -18.65 -2.68 -6.43
CA ASN A 168 -18.87 -1.84 -5.24
C ASN A 168 -17.70 -1.85 -4.25
N SER A 169 -16.47 -1.95 -4.75
CA SER A 169 -15.26 -2.07 -3.94
C SER A 169 -14.15 -1.17 -4.46
N VAL A 170 -13.30 -0.71 -3.54
CA VAL A 170 -12.06 0.02 -3.86
C VAL A 170 -10.86 -0.92 -4.07
N TYR A 171 -11.07 -2.23 -3.95
CA TYR A 171 -10.01 -3.24 -4.05
C TYR A 171 -9.93 -3.82 -5.47
N PRO A 172 -8.72 -3.98 -6.03
CA PRO A 172 -8.54 -4.49 -7.37
C PRO A 172 -9.03 -5.94 -7.46
N SER A 173 -9.64 -6.30 -8.58
CA SER A 173 -10.02 -7.67 -8.94
C SER A 173 -9.09 -8.26 -9.97
N ARG A 174 -8.59 -7.43 -10.90
CA ARG A 174 -7.73 -7.90 -11.99
C ARG A 174 -6.78 -6.80 -12.47
N LEU A 175 -5.60 -7.20 -12.94
CA LEU A 175 -4.70 -6.37 -13.74
C LEU A 175 -4.54 -7.07 -15.09
N VAL A 176 -4.99 -6.41 -16.14
CA VAL A 176 -4.96 -6.91 -17.52
C VAL A 176 -4.13 -5.97 -18.36
N GLY A 177 -3.28 -6.50 -19.23
CA GLY A 177 -2.40 -5.65 -20.00
C GLY A 177 -1.57 -6.41 -21.00
N ASN A 178 -0.61 -5.70 -21.59
CA ASN A 178 0.40 -6.29 -22.44
C ASN A 178 1.75 -5.59 -22.20
N TYR A 179 2.83 -6.32 -22.43
CA TYR A 179 4.18 -5.78 -22.47
C TYR A 179 4.97 -6.39 -23.62
N GLY A 180 6.11 -5.80 -23.93
CA GLY A 180 7.04 -6.35 -24.92
C GLY A 180 7.96 -5.29 -25.51
N PRO A 181 8.76 -5.64 -26.53
CA PRO A 181 9.56 -4.67 -27.24
C PRO A 181 8.68 -3.55 -27.83
N ILE A 182 9.21 -2.33 -27.91
CA ILE A 182 8.51 -1.24 -28.60
C ILE A 182 8.23 -1.65 -30.05
N GLY A 183 6.96 -1.59 -30.45
CA GLY A 183 6.48 -2.03 -31.77
C GLY A 183 5.92 -3.46 -31.81
N GLU A 184 6.20 -4.30 -30.81
CA GLU A 184 5.83 -5.73 -30.79
C GLU A 184 5.22 -6.19 -29.44
N TYR A 185 4.71 -5.26 -28.62
CA TYR A 185 4.21 -5.57 -27.27
C TYR A 185 2.93 -6.41 -27.30
N SER A 186 3.11 -7.71 -27.14
CA SER A 186 2.05 -8.72 -27.29
C SER A 186 2.04 -9.74 -26.15
N ASN A 187 2.98 -9.65 -25.19
CA ASN A 187 3.02 -10.55 -24.05
C ASN A 187 1.90 -10.17 -23.09
N PRO A 188 0.90 -11.04 -22.87
CA PRO A 188 -0.26 -10.70 -22.07
C PRO A 188 0.07 -10.68 -20.58
N ILE A 189 -0.58 -9.75 -19.89
CA ILE A 189 -0.64 -9.69 -18.43
C ILE A 189 -2.08 -10.00 -18.04
N ASN A 190 -2.26 -10.97 -17.16
CA ASN A 190 -3.56 -11.27 -16.58
C ASN A 190 -3.39 -11.78 -15.15
N ILE A 191 -3.45 -10.85 -14.20
CA ILE A 191 -3.31 -11.15 -12.77
C ILE A 191 -4.68 -10.98 -12.12
N SER A 192 -5.15 -12.01 -11.43
CA SER A 192 -6.36 -11.92 -10.61
C SER A 192 -6.01 -11.69 -9.15
N PHE A 193 -6.76 -10.80 -8.49
CA PHE A 193 -6.58 -10.47 -7.08
C PHE A 193 -7.79 -10.90 -6.27
N ASN A 194 -7.52 -11.55 -5.14
CA ASN A 194 -8.57 -11.91 -4.20
C ASN A 194 -9.02 -10.67 -3.42
N PRO A 195 -10.34 -10.48 -3.23
CA PRO A 195 -10.84 -9.37 -2.42
C PRO A 195 -10.39 -9.57 -0.96
N PRO A 196 -10.22 -8.47 -0.19
CA PRO A 196 -9.95 -8.57 1.23
C PRO A 196 -11.04 -9.35 1.97
N GLN A 197 -10.61 -10.22 2.87
CA GLN A 197 -11.49 -10.94 3.78
C GLN A 197 -11.68 -10.13 5.06
N SER A 198 -12.75 -10.40 5.83
CA SER A 198 -13.01 -9.67 7.08
C SER A 198 -11.85 -9.71 8.10
N SER A 199 -11.01 -10.74 8.05
CA SER A 199 -9.78 -10.91 8.83
C SER A 199 -8.68 -9.92 8.48
N ASP A 200 -8.72 -9.37 7.26
CA ASP A 200 -7.64 -8.58 6.68
C ASP A 200 -7.71 -7.11 7.07
N PHE A 201 -8.86 -6.69 7.60
CA PHE A 201 -9.10 -5.33 8.05
C PHE A 201 -8.58 -5.12 9.46
N LYS A 202 -7.92 -3.98 9.68
CA LYS A 202 -7.58 -3.51 11.02
C LYS A 202 -8.86 -3.52 11.86
N ARG A 203 -8.80 -4.07 13.07
CA ARG A 203 -9.94 -3.98 13.99
C ARG A 203 -10.16 -2.49 14.26
N SER A 204 -11.29 -1.95 13.80
CA SER A 204 -11.61 -0.57 14.09
C SER A 204 -11.80 -0.47 15.62
N LYS A 205 -11.00 0.38 16.26
CA LYS A 205 -11.18 0.69 17.68
C LYS A 205 -12.59 1.22 17.94
N SER A 206 -13.17 1.92 16.95
CA SER A 206 -14.53 2.46 17.00
C SER A 206 -15.63 1.40 17.10
N VAL A 207 -15.51 0.24 16.45
CA VAL A 207 -16.52 -0.83 16.53
C VAL A 207 -16.45 -1.52 17.89
N SER A 208 -15.25 -1.83 18.39
CA SER A 208 -15.12 -2.40 19.75
C SER A 208 -15.54 -1.40 20.83
N GLN A 209 -15.23 -0.11 20.66
CA GLN A 209 -15.70 0.95 21.56
C GLN A 209 -17.22 1.15 21.45
N ALA A 210 -17.80 1.12 20.25
CA ALA A 210 -19.24 1.22 20.03
C ALA A 210 -19.97 0.02 20.64
N VAL A 211 -19.47 -1.21 20.44
CA VAL A 211 -20.01 -2.42 21.07
C VAL A 211 -19.91 -2.34 22.59
N ASN A 212 -18.78 -1.85 23.13
CA ASN A 212 -18.60 -1.65 24.57
C ASN A 212 -19.41 -0.48 25.16
N LEU A 213 -19.77 0.53 24.35
CA LEU A 213 -20.68 1.59 24.75
C LEU A 213 -22.12 1.08 24.73
N LEU A 214 -22.51 0.38 23.67
CA LEU A 214 -23.82 -0.22 23.48
C LEU A 214 -24.12 -1.28 24.55
N SER A 215 -23.12 -2.02 25.02
CA SER A 215 -23.28 -3.02 26.09
C SER A 215 -23.72 -2.42 27.43
N ARG A 216 -23.52 -1.12 27.65
CA ARG A 216 -23.94 -0.38 28.85
C ARG A 216 -25.40 0.04 28.83
N TYR A 217 -26.07 -0.04 27.68
CA TYR A 217 -27.48 0.31 27.53
C TYR A 217 -28.37 -0.94 27.62
N GLY A 218 -29.58 -0.76 28.15
CA GLY A 218 -30.65 -1.76 28.14
C GLY A 218 -31.03 -2.15 26.71
N LYS A 219 -31.63 -3.34 26.54
CA LYS A 219 -31.92 -3.95 25.23
C LYS A 219 -32.68 -3.00 24.28
N ASN A 220 -33.72 -2.33 24.78
CA ASN A 220 -34.58 -1.45 23.97
C ASN A 220 -33.84 -0.19 23.50
N ASP A 221 -33.00 0.41 24.35
CA ASP A 221 -32.19 1.57 23.97
C ASP A 221 -31.10 1.22 22.98
N ARG A 222 -30.52 0.02 23.12
CA ARG A 222 -29.53 -0.52 22.19
C ARG A 222 -30.13 -0.63 20.78
N GLU A 223 -31.32 -1.24 20.65
CA GLU A 223 -32.03 -1.36 19.37
C GLU A 223 -32.38 0.00 18.76
N ARG A 224 -32.80 0.99 19.58
CA ARG A 224 -33.11 2.34 19.10
C ARG A 224 -31.86 3.08 18.60
N ILE A 225 -30.76 3.00 19.35
CA ILE A 225 -29.47 3.62 18.96
C ILE A 225 -28.94 2.99 17.69
N ILE A 226 -28.96 1.65 17.58
CA ILE A 226 -28.55 0.94 16.38
C ILE A 226 -29.43 1.34 15.19
N THR A 227 -30.76 1.42 15.37
CA THR A 227 -31.68 1.82 14.31
C THR A 227 -31.43 3.25 13.82
N LYS A 228 -31.18 4.20 14.74
CA LYS A 228 -30.83 5.58 14.39
C LYS A 228 -29.47 5.64 13.69
N TRP A 229 -28.49 4.88 14.18
CA TRP A 229 -27.17 4.80 13.55
C TRP A 229 -27.30 4.24 12.14
N MET A 230 -28.05 3.14 11.95
CA MET A 230 -28.36 2.58 10.63
C MET A 230 -29.00 3.60 9.68
N GLN A 231 -29.98 4.38 10.16
CA GLN A 231 -30.61 5.44 9.36
C GLN A 231 -29.59 6.52 8.94
N MET A 232 -28.65 6.86 9.82
CA MET A 232 -27.57 7.80 9.50
C MET A 232 -26.49 7.19 8.60
N SER A 233 -26.19 5.89 8.75
CA SER A 233 -25.19 5.18 7.92
C SER A 233 -25.68 4.91 6.49
N PHE A 234 -26.99 4.98 6.23
CA PHE A 234 -27.55 4.96 4.87
C PHE A 234 -27.22 6.23 4.09
N LEU A 235 -26.74 7.29 4.76
CA LEU A 235 -26.25 8.53 4.15
C LEU A 235 -24.72 8.56 3.99
N LEU A 236 -24.00 7.51 4.43
CA LEU A 236 -22.55 7.39 4.30
C LEU A 236 -22.18 6.60 3.03
N PRO A 237 -21.11 6.98 2.30
CA PRO A 237 -20.67 6.30 1.08
C PRO A 237 -20.44 4.79 1.28
N ASP A 238 -20.67 4.01 0.22
CA ASP A 238 -20.63 2.54 0.23
C ASP A 238 -19.27 1.90 0.59
N SER A 239 -18.21 2.69 0.74
CA SER A 239 -16.90 2.26 1.23
C SER A 239 -16.93 1.63 2.64
N GLU A 240 -18.03 1.73 3.38
CA GLU A 240 -18.22 1.10 4.69
C GLU A 240 -19.01 -0.22 4.68
N TYR A 241 -19.37 -0.76 3.51
CA TYR A 241 -20.19 -1.98 3.39
C TYR A 241 -19.70 -3.17 4.23
N TYR A 242 -18.38 -3.41 4.25
CA TYR A 242 -17.78 -4.50 5.04
C TYR A 242 -17.74 -4.20 6.55
N ALA A 243 -17.60 -2.92 6.94
CA ALA A 243 -17.70 -2.51 8.34
C ALA A 243 -19.14 -2.67 8.85
N LYS A 244 -20.14 -2.33 8.02
CA LYS A 244 -21.57 -2.56 8.26
C LYS A 244 -21.87 -4.06 8.47
N GLN A 245 -21.49 -4.91 7.52
CA GLN A 245 -21.66 -6.38 7.62
C GLN A 245 -21.03 -6.98 8.89
N ARG A 246 -19.84 -6.50 9.28
CA ARG A 246 -19.12 -6.97 10.49
C ARG A 246 -19.80 -6.50 11.77
N PHE A 247 -20.27 -5.25 11.82
CA PHE A 247 -21.05 -4.72 12.94
C PHE A 247 -22.34 -5.53 13.16
N TYR A 248 -23.07 -5.85 12.08
CA TYR A 248 -24.31 -6.64 12.16
C TYR A 248 -24.09 -8.09 12.62
N ARG A 249 -22.99 -8.74 12.21
CA ARG A 249 -22.64 -10.08 12.71
C ARG A 249 -22.26 -10.07 14.19
N THR A 250 -21.59 -9.01 14.66
CA THR A 250 -21.10 -8.93 16.05
C THR A 250 -22.22 -8.72 17.07
N LEU A 251 -23.35 -8.14 16.64
CA LEU A 251 -24.52 -7.89 17.48
C LEU A 251 -25.66 -8.91 17.32
N ASP A 252 -25.43 -9.99 16.55
CA ASP A 252 -26.44 -11.00 16.20
C ASP A 252 -27.71 -10.43 15.52
N LEU A 253 -27.53 -9.29 14.81
CA LEU A 253 -28.62 -8.55 14.14
C LEU A 253 -28.88 -9.00 12.71
N ARG A 254 -28.36 -10.18 12.34
CA ARG A 254 -28.43 -10.73 10.98
C ARG A 254 -29.87 -10.85 10.49
N ARG A 255 -30.81 -11.09 11.42
CA ARG A 255 -32.26 -11.17 11.15
C ARG A 255 -32.86 -9.83 10.73
N MET A 256 -32.43 -8.71 11.34
CA MET A 256 -32.94 -7.36 11.03
C MET A 256 -32.36 -6.81 9.73
N TYR A 257 -31.08 -7.09 9.43
CA TYR A 257 -30.46 -6.69 8.16
C TYR A 257 -31.13 -7.37 6.97
N ASN A 258 -31.37 -8.68 7.06
CA ASN A 258 -32.03 -9.45 6.00
C ASN A 258 -33.51 -9.04 5.81
N GLN A 259 -34.24 -8.72 6.89
CA GLN A 259 -35.61 -8.22 6.78
C GLN A 259 -35.72 -6.85 6.07
N ARG A 260 -34.74 -5.96 6.22
CA ARG A 260 -34.77 -4.65 5.54
C ARG A 260 -34.29 -4.70 4.09
N GLN A 261 -33.34 -5.57 3.75
CA GLN A 261 -32.93 -5.81 2.36
C GLN A 261 -34.12 -6.32 1.50
N LEU A 262 -35.00 -7.14 2.11
CA LEU A 262 -36.25 -7.60 1.46
C LEU A 262 -37.29 -6.48 1.27
N LEU A 263 -37.22 -5.39 2.04
CA LEU A 263 -38.12 -4.24 1.94
C LEU A 263 -37.61 -3.13 1.01
N SER A 264 -36.37 -3.24 0.53
CA SER A 264 -35.75 -2.27 -0.39
C SER A 264 -35.65 -2.77 -1.84
N VAL A 265 -36.22 -3.93 -2.16
CA VAL A 265 -36.40 -4.37 -3.54
C VAL A 265 -37.68 -3.71 -4.07
N PRO A 266 -37.63 -2.88 -5.13
CA PRO A 266 -38.85 -2.41 -5.78
C PRO A 266 -39.63 -3.64 -6.24
N ALA A 267 -40.90 -3.72 -5.86
CA ALA A 267 -41.81 -4.73 -6.38
C ALA A 267 -42.18 -4.38 -7.82
N ASP A 268 -41.24 -4.54 -8.74
CA ASP A 268 -41.46 -4.48 -10.18
C ASP A 268 -40.69 -5.64 -10.85
N LEU A 269 -41.37 -6.79 -10.90
CA LEU A 269 -41.40 -7.76 -12.00
C LEU A 269 -42.72 -8.53 -11.92
#